data_AF-A0A1C0TX01-F1
#
_entry.id   AF-A0A1C0TX01-F1
#
_cell.length_a   1.000
_cell.length_b   1.000
_cell.length_c   1.000
_cell.angle_alpha   90.00
_cell.angle_beta   90.00
_cell.angle_gamma   90.00
#
_symmetry.space_group_name_H-M   'P 1'
#
loop_
_entity.id
_entity.type
_entity.pdbx_description
1 polymer ?
#
loop_
_entity_poly.entity_id
_entity_poly.type
_entity_poly.pdbx_seq_one_letter_code
_entity_poly.pdbx_strand_id
1 'polypeptide(L)'
;MAVVQGEQLSILPSDELLIEAEVIGKGRLGNFKQVSEIVNPDKTLEFSFTQMDSSVGMMLSVKNPFPFMIKYHLNMIDFSVFESWPHPIPERKLTNIRIQKGTDTIACVY
;
A
#
# COMPACT_ATOMS: atom_id res chain seq x y z
N MET A 1 -0.26 2.36 14.31
CA MET A 1 0.91 1.45 14.25
C MET A 1 0.70 0.51 13.10
N ALA A 2 1.13 0.95 11.92
CA ALA A 2 1.30 0.13 10.75
C ALA A 2 2.30 -1.02 10.99
N VAL A 3 2.04 -2.19 10.40
CA VAL A 3 2.81 -3.41 10.61
C VAL A 3 3.20 -4.03 9.28
N VAL A 4 4.47 -4.44 9.16
CA VAL A 4 5.00 -5.24 8.06
C VAL A 4 5.27 -6.66 8.56
N GLN A 5 4.56 -7.64 8.00
CA GLN A 5 4.77 -9.07 8.29
C GLN A 5 4.92 -9.86 6.99
N GLY A 6 6.17 -10.20 6.64
CA GLY A 6 6.48 -10.90 5.40
C GLY A 6 6.10 -10.06 4.18
N GLU A 7 5.16 -10.57 3.37
CA GLU A 7 4.62 -9.87 2.18
C GLU A 7 3.28 -9.14 2.46
N GLN A 8 2.91 -8.98 3.73
CA GLN A 8 1.69 -8.30 4.15
C GLN A 8 2.02 -6.98 4.84
N LEU A 9 1.31 -5.94 4.43
CA LEU A 9 1.40 -4.60 5.01
C LEU A 9 0.04 -4.21 5.56
N SER A 10 0.03 -3.67 6.77
CA SER A 10 -1.15 -3.09 7.39
C SER A 10 -0.87 -1.60 7.65
N ILE A 11 -1.78 -0.74 7.22
CA ILE A 11 -1.71 0.72 7.43
C ILE A 11 -3.00 1.22 8.08
N LEU A 12 -2.85 2.05 9.11
CA LEU A 12 -3.96 2.71 9.80
C LEU A 12 -4.17 4.13 9.26
N PRO A 13 -5.35 4.70 9.49
CA PRO A 13 -5.61 6.11 9.18
C PRO A 13 -4.60 7.04 9.84
N SER A 14 -4.14 8.03 9.08
CA SER A 14 -3.10 8.99 9.44
C SER A 14 -1.71 8.39 9.67
N ASP A 15 -1.48 7.12 9.32
CA ASP A 15 -0.14 6.53 9.33
C ASP A 15 0.55 6.71 7.96
N GLU A 16 1.87 6.84 8.02
CA GLU A 16 2.77 6.75 6.87
C GLU A 16 3.70 5.55 7.03
N LEU A 17 4.00 4.89 5.91
CA LEU A 17 4.78 3.67 5.84
C LEU A 17 5.86 3.82 4.77
N LEU A 18 7.12 3.69 5.19
CA LEU A 18 8.27 3.61 4.30
C LEU A 18 8.75 2.17 4.28
N ILE A 19 8.82 1.59 3.08
CA ILE A 19 9.13 0.18 2.91
C ILE A 19 10.23 0.04 1.85
N GLU A 20 11.40 -0.41 2.29
CA GLU A 20 12.43 -0.87 1.38
C GLU A 20 12.03 -2.23 0.82
N ALA A 21 12.11 -2.37 -0.50
CA ALA A 21 11.90 -3.64 -1.19
C ALA A 21 13.02 -3.87 -2.19
N GLU A 22 13.33 -5.13 -2.47
CA GLU A 22 14.34 -5.52 -3.43
C GLU A 22 13.75 -6.37 -4.54
N VAL A 23 14.28 -6.20 -5.75
CA VAL A 23 13.92 -7.06 -6.87
C VAL A 23 14.60 -8.40 -6.68
N ILE A 24 13.85 -9.38 -6.20
CA ILE A 24 14.27 -10.77 -6.16
C ILE A 24 13.97 -11.42 -7.53
N GLY A 25 14.87 -12.28 -8.00
CA GLY A 25 14.90 -12.78 -9.39
C GLY A 25 13.54 -13.24 -9.95
N LYS A 26 13.40 -13.17 -11.29
CA LYS A 26 12.16 -13.42 -12.07
C LYS A 26 11.05 -12.35 -11.92
N GLY A 27 11.43 -11.11 -11.61
CA GLY A 27 10.50 -9.98 -11.64
C GLY A 27 9.52 -9.99 -10.46
N ARG A 28 10.01 -10.30 -9.26
CA ARG A 28 9.26 -10.23 -8.01
C ARG A 28 9.90 -9.21 -7.10
N LEU A 29 9.09 -8.57 -6.26
CA LEU A 29 9.58 -7.80 -5.14
C LEU A 29 9.62 -8.70 -3.92
N GLY A 30 10.64 -8.53 -3.10
CA GLY A 30 10.85 -9.28 -1.87
C GLY A 30 11.69 -8.48 -0.90
N ASN A 31 12.10 -9.12 0.20
CA ASN A 31 12.88 -8.49 1.27
C ASN A 31 12.22 -7.19 1.80
N PHE A 32 10.89 -7.18 1.92
CA PHE A 32 10.15 -6.04 2.42
C PHE A 32 10.59 -5.70 3.85
N LYS A 33 11.12 -4.49 4.02
CA LYS A 33 11.61 -4.01 5.30
C LYS A 33 11.01 -2.64 5.58
N GLN A 34 10.30 -2.52 6.70
CA GLN A 34 9.86 -1.23 7.20
C GLN A 34 11.07 -0.42 7.65
N VAL A 35 11.15 0.83 7.21
CA VAL A 35 12.17 1.79 7.63
C VAL A 35 11.51 3.01 8.22
N SER A 36 12.20 3.71 9.11
CA SER A 36 11.70 4.96 9.70
C SER A 36 12.03 6.19 8.86
N GLU A 37 13.04 6.10 7.99
CA GLU A 37 13.54 7.20 7.17
C GLU A 37 13.99 6.69 5.80
N ILE A 38 13.91 7.56 4.79
CA ILE A 38 14.32 7.25 3.41
C ILE A 38 15.84 7.42 3.30
N VAL A 39 16.58 6.33 3.46
CA VAL A 39 18.04 6.28 3.20
C VAL A 39 18.31 5.97 1.72
N ASN A 40 17.48 5.13 1.10
CA ASN A 40 17.64 4.70 -0.29
C ASN A 40 16.37 4.99 -1.10
N PRO A 41 16.23 6.19 -1.70
CA PRO A 41 15.00 6.60 -2.37
C PRO A 41 14.63 5.69 -3.55
N ASP A 42 15.61 5.12 -4.24
CA ASP A 42 15.39 4.29 -5.44
C ASP A 42 14.77 2.91 -5.15
N LYS A 43 14.70 2.50 -3.88
CA LYS A 43 14.12 1.22 -3.45
C LYS A 43 13.11 1.35 -2.31
N THR A 44 12.73 2.58 -1.94
CA THR A 44 11.79 2.84 -0.84
C THR A 44 10.41 3.18 -1.39
N LEU A 45 9.45 2.29 -1.17
CA LEU A 45 8.04 2.53 -1.40
C LEU A 45 7.48 3.39 -0.26
N GLU A 46 6.71 4.42 -0.61
CA GLU A 46 6.05 5.28 0.37
C GLU A 46 4.54 5.06 0.28
N PHE A 47 3.91 4.74 1.41
CA PHE A 47 2.48 4.58 1.54
C PHE A 47 1.97 5.59 2.57
N SER A 48 0.96 6.38 2.22
CA SER A 48 0.34 7.34 3.13
C SER A 48 -1.16 7.13 3.09
N PHE A 49 -1.77 6.87 4.25
CA PHE A 49 -3.21 6.67 4.35
C PHE A 49 -3.81 7.77 5.21
N THR A 50 -4.45 8.76 4.59
CA THR A 50 -4.93 9.97 5.26
C THR A 50 -6.44 10.11 5.19
N GLN A 51 -7.02 10.69 6.23
CA GLN A 51 -8.40 11.15 6.20
C GLN A 51 -8.44 12.51 5.52
N MET A 52 -9.38 12.72 4.59
CA MET A 52 -9.49 13.99 3.88
C MET A 52 -10.26 15.01 4.74
N ASP A 53 -9.67 16.18 4.99
CA ASP A 53 -10.19 17.21 5.92
C ASP A 53 -11.65 17.64 5.66
N SER A 54 -12.12 17.55 4.41
CA SER A 54 -13.41 18.07 3.97
C SER A 54 -14.48 17.00 3.70
N SER A 55 -14.18 15.70 3.89
CA SER A 55 -15.11 14.62 3.57
C SER A 55 -14.93 13.39 4.46
N VAL A 56 -15.92 12.49 4.49
CA VAL A 56 -15.79 11.14 5.10
C VAL A 56 -14.87 10.23 4.26
N GLY A 57 -14.19 10.79 3.26
CA GLY A 57 -13.28 10.08 2.36
C GLY A 57 -11.93 9.79 3.00
N MET A 58 -11.40 8.62 2.67
CA MET A 58 -10.07 8.17 3.08
C MET A 58 -9.22 8.02 1.81
N MET A 59 -8.02 8.60 1.80
CA MET A 59 -7.12 8.59 0.65
C MET A 59 -5.90 7.73 0.95
N LEU A 60 -5.65 6.72 0.11
CA LEU A 60 -4.39 5.97 0.11
C LEU A 60 -3.52 6.50 -1.04
N SER A 61 -2.38 7.09 -0.70
CA SER A 61 -1.35 7.51 -1.64
C SER A 61 -0.20 6.48 -1.63
N VAL A 62 0.27 6.12 -2.82
CA VAL A 62 1.38 5.17 -2.99
C VAL A 62 2.40 5.77 -3.96
N LYS A 63 3.63 5.96 -3.49
CA LYS A 63 4.75 6.40 -4.31
C LYS A 63 5.65 5.21 -4.61
N ASN A 64 5.71 4.88 -5.90
CA ASN A 64 6.53 3.80 -6.43
C ASN A 64 7.87 4.36 -6.94
N PRO A 65 9.01 4.00 -6.32
CA PRO A 65 10.33 4.47 -6.77
C PRO A 65 10.85 3.68 -7.98
N PHE A 66 10.26 2.51 -8.28
CA PHE A 66 10.76 1.61 -9.30
C PHE A 66 10.32 2.04 -10.70
N PRO A 67 11.13 1.77 -11.74
CA PRO A 67 10.79 2.12 -13.13
C PRO A 67 9.72 1.20 -13.76
N PHE A 68 9.11 0.32 -12.97
CA PHE A 68 8.09 -0.64 -13.41
C PHE A 68 6.83 -0.51 -12.56
N MET A 69 5.69 -0.85 -13.14
CA MET A 69 4.41 -0.87 -12.42
C MET A 69 4.37 -1.97 -11.37
N ILE A 70 3.75 -1.67 -10.23
CA ILE A 70 3.52 -2.61 -9.14
C ILE A 70 2.02 -2.84 -9.00
N LYS A 71 1.64 -4.10 -8.87
CA LYS A 71 0.28 -4.54 -8.56
C LYS A 71 0.25 -5.08 -7.14
N TYR A 72 -0.79 -4.72 -6.41
CA TYR A 72 -1.04 -5.19 -5.05
C TYR A 72 -2.54 -5.40 -4.86
N HIS A 73 -2.90 -6.26 -3.93
CA HIS A 73 -4.28 -6.42 -3.48
C HIS A 73 -4.53 -5.50 -2.30
N LEU A 74 -5.59 -4.69 -2.37
CA LEU A 74 -6.01 -3.81 -1.29
C LEU A 74 -7.26 -4.38 -0.63
N ASN A 75 -7.11 -4.85 0.61
CA ASN A 75 -8.21 -5.33 1.42
C ASN A 75 -8.57 -4.30 2.49
N MET A 76 -9.85 -4.24 2.82
CA MET A 76 -10.35 -3.48 3.95
C MET A 76 -10.54 -4.44 5.12
N ILE A 77 -10.07 -4.04 6.30
CA ILE A 77 -10.46 -4.72 7.53
C ILE A 77 -11.48 -3.83 8.19
N ASP A 78 -12.67 -4.39 8.43
CA ASP A 78 -13.66 -3.78 9.31
C ASP A 78 -13.61 -4.52 10.66
N PHE A 79 -13.50 -3.76 11.75
CA PHE A 79 -13.56 -4.29 13.10
C PHE A 79 -14.99 -4.34 13.65
N SER A 80 -15.96 -3.85 12.86
CA SER A 80 -17.38 -3.88 13.19
C SER A 80 -18.04 -5.20 12.72
N VAL A 81 -19.10 -5.60 13.42
CA VAL A 81 -19.91 -6.79 13.07
C VAL A 81 -20.93 -6.47 11.95
N PHE A 82 -21.01 -5.20 11.51
CA PHE A 82 -22.10 -4.71 10.66
C PHE A 82 -21.60 -3.64 9.67
N GLU A 83 -21.51 -3.99 8.38
CA GLU A 83 -21.16 -3.04 7.31
C GLU A 83 -22.31 -2.05 7.09
N SER A 84 -22.17 -0.81 7.58
CA SER A 84 -23.13 0.26 7.31
C SER A 84 -22.45 1.52 6.80
N TRP A 85 -22.34 1.65 5.48
CA TRP A 85 -21.84 2.87 4.85
C TRP A 85 -22.79 4.06 5.10
N PRO A 86 -22.27 5.29 5.28
CA PRO A 86 -20.87 5.67 5.31
C PRO A 86 -20.25 5.59 6.72
N HIS A 87 -19.17 4.82 6.89
CA HIS A 87 -18.32 4.89 8.09
C HIS A 87 -16.84 4.99 7.71
N PRO A 88 -15.97 5.49 8.61
CA PRO A 88 -14.53 5.52 8.39
C PRO A 88 -13.96 4.12 8.18
N ILE A 89 -12.94 4.01 7.34
CA ILE A 89 -12.23 2.75 7.08
C ILE A 89 -11.13 2.60 8.14
N PRO A 90 -11.17 1.58 9.01
CA PRO A 90 -10.28 1.55 10.16
C PRO A 90 -8.90 0.99 9.84
N GLU A 91 -8.77 0.11 8.83
CA GLU A 91 -7.46 -0.42 8.40
C GLU A 91 -7.47 -0.84 6.92
N ARG A 92 -6.34 -0.60 6.25
CA ARG A 92 -6.06 -1.14 4.91
C ARG A 92 -4.95 -2.17 4.99
N LYS A 93 -5.18 -3.33 4.39
CA LYS A 93 -4.21 -4.41 4.28
C LYS A 93 -3.78 -4.61 2.85
N LEU A 94 -2.50 -4.39 2.56
CA LEU A 94 -1.91 -4.64 1.26
C LEU A 94 -1.24 -6.02 1.26
N THR A 95 -1.50 -6.80 0.21
CA THR A 95 -0.93 -8.14 0.03
C THR A 95 -0.55 -8.39 -1.43
N ASN A 96 0.24 -9.43 -1.71
CA ASN A 96 0.58 -9.87 -3.06
C ASN A 96 1.22 -8.76 -3.92
N ILE A 97 2.17 -8.04 -3.34
CA ILE A 97 2.89 -6.94 -4.00
C ILE A 97 3.83 -7.54 -5.04
N ARG A 98 3.61 -7.24 -6.31
CA ARG A 98 4.36 -7.86 -7.42
C ARG A 98 4.56 -6.90 -8.58
N ILE A 99 5.58 -7.15 -9.38
CA ILE A 99 5.85 -6.40 -10.60
C ILE A 99 4.80 -6.76 -11.66
N GLN A 100 4.18 -5.76 -12.27
CA GLN A 100 3.24 -5.92 -13.37
C GLN A 100 4.01 -5.89 -14.69
N LYS A 101 3.92 -6.98 -15.46
CA LYS A 101 4.43 -7.01 -16.84
C LYS A 101 3.47 -6.23 -17.75
N GLY A 102 4.01 -5.46 -18.69
CA GLY A 102 3.35 -4.37 -19.41
C GLY A 102 2.17 -4.69 -20.35
N THR A 103 1.43 -5.77 -20.13
CA THR A 103 0.26 -6.15 -20.94
C THR A 103 -1.07 -6.18 -20.16
N ASP A 104 -1.05 -5.98 -18.84
CA ASP A 104 -2.28 -5.86 -18.06
C ASP A 104 -2.81 -4.43 -18.21
N THR A 105 -3.77 -4.22 -19.11
CA THR A 105 -4.50 -2.96 -19.32
C THR A 105 -5.05 -2.45 -17.99
N ILE A 106 -4.52 -1.33 -17.48
CA ILE A 106 -5.06 -0.65 -16.32
C ILE A 106 -6.18 0.27 -16.81
N ALA A 107 -7.39 -0.26 -16.89
CA ALA A 107 -8.57 0.57 -17.10
C ALA A 107 -9.07 1.08 -15.75
N CYS A 108 -8.64 2.27 -15.35
CA CYS A 108 -9.46 3.11 -14.47
C CYS A 108 -10.52 3.75 -15.36
N VAL A 109 -11.69 3.12 -15.45
CA VAL A 109 -12.87 3.75 -16.05
C VAL A 109 -13.41 4.72 -15.01
N TYR A 110 -13.33 6.02 -15.32
CA TYR A 110 -13.91 7.11 -14.53
C TYR A 110 -15.43 7.10 -14.66
#